data_AF-A0A9P8UQZ7-F1
#
_entry.id   AF-A0A9P8UQZ7-F1
#
_cell.length_a   1.000
_cell.length_b   1.000
_cell.length_c   1.000
_cell.angle_alpha   90.00
_cell.angle_beta   90.00
_cell.angle_gamma   90.00
#
_symmetry.space_group_name_H-M   'P 1'
#
loop_
_entity.id
_entity.type
_entity.pdbx_description
1 polymer ?
#
loop_
_entity_poly.entity_id
_entity_poly.type
_entity_poly.pdbx_seq_one_letter_code
_entity_poly.pdbx_strand_id
1 'polypeptide(L)'
;MSRSLDKHVLENLKSEDPAIVYRDIVQVLAALPQQGGLLEIELLGKAHPLQPGINFLQDENAIAIPKLRLTQAFFVARQVIQKHITSQLSSPSDETVASTAVVLLMDPEHLTAANIRKRAILSRLHHGMQPEPLLRHEKQVLDSLLTARLHRHTKSPTLWSHRRWLMERFKLLHVPLDLRSDIKSVIMVAAERHPRNYYAWHHARWLVGHMSPAFDTRFLVDVTNDVKDWCFRHHKDISGWTYLDFIMSSIQDQERKVRECSAVLAETLNMAESFRWTNESLWVFLRTLVARNTLSRGEFASFALLNKRLSSDAKDQNTKAFLDAALQWADQHRQNGVERSGVLTDTGTLHPISYRY
;
A
#
# COMPACT_ATOMS: atom_id res chain seq x y z
N MET A 1 6.93 -20.35 21.92
CA MET A 1 8.27 -20.76 22.40
C MET A 1 9.05 -19.52 22.79
N SER A 2 9.25 -19.34 24.10
CA SER A 2 9.99 -18.22 24.71
C SER A 2 11.48 -18.40 24.40
N ARG A 3 12.05 -17.53 23.55
CA ARG A 3 13.50 -17.41 23.46
C ARG A 3 13.95 -16.52 24.62
N SER A 4 14.62 -17.13 25.59
CA SER A 4 15.35 -16.40 26.62
C SER A 4 16.23 -15.33 25.96
N LEU A 5 16.11 -14.09 26.42
CA LEU A 5 17.00 -13.01 26.01
C LEU A 5 18.45 -13.41 26.36
N ASP A 6 19.38 -13.19 25.41
CA ASP A 6 20.82 -13.38 25.59
C ASP A 6 21.29 -12.73 26.90
N LYS A 7 22.10 -13.41 27.72
CA LYS A 7 22.61 -12.85 28.99
C LYS A 7 23.36 -11.53 28.78
N HIS A 8 24.13 -11.42 27.70
CA HIS A 8 24.83 -10.20 27.30
C HIS A 8 23.87 -9.07 26.87
N VAL A 9 22.70 -9.41 26.32
CA VAL A 9 21.65 -8.44 26.02
C VAL A 9 21.03 -7.92 27.32
N LEU A 10 20.78 -8.80 28.28
CA LEU A 10 20.28 -8.42 29.61
C LEU A 10 21.26 -7.57 30.43
N GLU A 11 22.57 -7.79 30.30
CA GLU A 11 23.61 -6.96 30.94
C GLU A 11 23.69 -5.56 30.33
N ASN A 12 23.70 -5.46 29.00
CA ASN A 12 23.65 -4.15 28.31
C ASN A 12 22.35 -3.39 28.62
N LEU A 13 21.21 -4.09 28.71
CA LEU A 13 19.91 -3.52 29.10
C LEU A 13 19.91 -2.92 30.51
N LYS A 14 20.77 -3.38 31.42
CA LYS A 14 20.83 -2.95 32.83
C LYS A 14 21.74 -1.76 33.09
N SER A 15 22.68 -1.47 32.18
CA SER A 15 23.73 -0.46 32.40
C SER A 15 23.30 0.99 32.12
N GLU A 16 22.25 1.19 31.32
CA GLU A 16 21.78 2.52 30.90
C GLU A 16 20.31 2.73 31.26
N ASP A 17 19.94 3.96 31.62
CA ASP A 17 18.56 4.35 31.97
C ASP A 17 17.63 4.20 30.74
N PRO A 18 16.67 3.26 30.75
CA PRO A 18 15.74 3.06 29.64
C PRO A 18 14.88 4.30 29.34
N ALA A 19 14.70 5.21 30.30
CA ALA A 19 13.95 6.44 30.09
C ALA A 19 14.66 7.41 29.15
N ILE A 20 16.01 7.46 29.17
CA ILE A 20 16.80 8.27 28.22
C ILE A 20 16.60 7.71 26.81
N VAL A 21 16.81 6.40 26.64
CA VAL A 21 16.65 5.71 25.33
C VAL A 21 15.23 5.92 24.77
N TYR A 22 14.22 5.82 25.63
CA TYR A 22 12.84 6.10 25.26
C TYR A 22 12.63 7.52 24.76
N ARG A 23 13.12 8.54 25.50
CA ARG A 23 12.97 9.94 25.12
C ARG A 23 13.63 10.22 23.76
N ASP A 24 14.83 9.72 23.55
CA ASP A 24 15.58 9.91 22.30
C ASP A 24 14.82 9.30 21.11
N ILE A 25 14.34 8.07 21.26
CA ILE A 25 13.58 7.37 20.19
C ILE A 25 12.23 8.04 19.94
N VAL A 26 11.52 8.47 20.99
CA VAL A 26 10.27 9.21 20.82
C VAL A 26 10.50 10.53 20.11
N GLN A 27 11.54 11.26 20.49
CA GLN A 27 11.89 12.55 19.90
C GLN A 27 12.17 12.40 18.40
N VAL A 28 12.99 11.43 18.00
CA VAL A 28 13.32 11.24 16.58
C VAL A 28 12.11 10.76 15.77
N LEU A 29 11.22 9.94 16.34
CA LEU A 29 9.99 9.50 15.66
C LEU A 29 8.93 10.60 15.59
N ALA A 30 8.94 11.56 16.52
CA ALA A 30 8.03 12.71 16.52
C ALA A 30 8.55 13.86 15.64
N ALA A 31 9.87 13.95 15.44
CA ALA A 31 10.53 14.94 14.59
C ALA A 31 10.37 14.57 13.10
N LEU A 32 9.14 14.68 12.60
CA LEU A 32 8.86 14.44 11.18
C LEU A 32 9.57 15.47 10.29
N PRO A 33 10.03 15.08 9.10
CA PRO A 33 10.70 16.00 8.18
C PRO A 33 9.84 17.22 7.83
N GLN A 34 10.48 18.38 7.70
CA GLN A 34 9.81 19.60 7.26
C GLN A 34 9.32 19.47 5.80
N GLN A 35 8.39 20.34 5.40
CA GLN A 35 7.80 20.37 4.04
C GLN A 35 7.06 19.09 3.61
N GLY A 36 6.78 18.17 4.54
CA GLY A 36 5.97 16.99 4.25
C GLY A 36 6.73 15.79 3.71
N GLY A 37 8.05 15.75 3.90
CA GLY A 37 8.83 14.53 3.71
C GLY A 37 8.41 13.40 4.66
N LEU A 38 8.71 12.16 4.26
CA LEU A 38 8.47 10.96 5.07
C LEU A 38 9.77 10.51 5.74
N LEU A 39 9.65 9.92 6.93
CA LEU A 39 10.77 9.34 7.65
C LEU A 39 11.14 7.99 7.03
N GLU A 40 12.38 7.84 6.57
CA GLU A 40 12.91 6.52 6.19
C GLU A 40 13.44 5.81 7.43
N ILE A 41 12.89 4.63 7.74
CA ILE A 41 13.21 3.93 8.99
C ILE A 41 13.91 2.62 8.68
N GLU A 42 15.10 2.44 9.26
CA GLU A 42 15.86 1.20 9.26
C GLU A 42 16.11 0.68 10.68
N LEU A 43 16.02 -0.64 10.87
CA LEU A 43 16.28 -1.28 12.16
C LEU A 43 17.61 -2.03 12.13
N LEU A 44 18.60 -1.49 12.83
CA LEU A 44 19.96 -2.05 12.86
C LEU A 44 20.01 -3.36 13.66
N GLY A 45 20.63 -4.37 13.05
CA GLY A 45 20.91 -5.66 13.68
C GLY A 45 22.08 -5.61 14.65
N LYS A 46 22.38 -6.75 15.30
CA LYS A 46 23.51 -6.89 16.25
C LYS A 46 24.88 -6.60 15.62
N ALA A 47 25.00 -6.69 14.30
CA ALA A 47 26.24 -6.44 13.55
C ALA A 47 26.63 -4.95 13.43
N HIS A 48 25.74 -4.02 13.81
CA HIS A 48 26.00 -2.58 13.74
C HIS A 48 25.88 -1.95 15.14
N PRO A 49 26.81 -2.25 16.07
CA PRO A 49 26.81 -1.61 17.38
C PRO A 49 27.08 -0.12 17.24
N LEU A 50 26.29 0.69 17.95
CA LEU A 50 26.54 2.13 18.08
C LEU A 50 27.44 2.42 19.29
N GLN A 51 28.08 3.58 19.29
CA GLN A 51 28.88 4.02 20.44
C GLN A 51 27.99 4.17 21.70
N PRO A 52 28.54 3.98 22.91
CA PRO A 52 27.80 4.20 24.16
C PRO A 52 27.15 5.59 24.19
N GLY A 53 25.92 5.67 24.68
CA GLY A 53 25.13 6.91 24.69
C GLY A 53 24.48 7.31 23.35
N ILE A 54 24.80 6.64 22.23
CA ILE A 54 24.11 6.87 20.94
C ILE A 54 22.96 5.87 20.78
N ASN A 55 21.73 6.39 20.71
CA ASN A 55 20.51 5.57 20.67
C ASN A 55 19.92 5.37 19.26
N PHE A 56 20.29 6.22 18.31
CA PHE A 56 19.93 6.13 16.90
C PHE A 56 20.97 6.86 16.03
N LEU A 57 20.98 6.60 14.74
CA LEU A 57 21.65 7.43 13.74
C LEU A 57 20.60 8.16 12.92
N GLN A 58 20.90 9.39 12.51
CA GLN A 58 20.04 10.18 11.64
C GLN A 58 20.89 10.84 10.55
N ASP A 59 20.43 10.70 9.31
CA ASP A 59 20.92 11.41 8.15
C ASP A 59 19.71 12.00 7.44
N GLU A 60 19.54 13.32 7.53
CA GLU A 60 18.33 14.04 7.07
C GLU A 60 17.02 13.39 7.58
N ASN A 61 16.20 12.85 6.67
CA ASN A 61 14.95 12.16 6.95
C ASN A 61 15.12 10.64 7.17
N ALA A 62 16.32 10.09 7.02
CA ALA A 62 16.61 8.70 7.26
C ALA A 62 17.09 8.48 8.70
N ILE A 63 16.49 7.52 9.38
CA ILE A 63 16.84 7.13 10.74
C ILE A 63 17.15 5.64 10.83
N ALA A 64 18.17 5.32 11.61
CA ALA A 64 18.56 3.95 11.88
C ALA A 64 18.55 3.69 13.39
N ILE A 65 17.68 2.79 13.84
CA ILE A 65 17.49 2.48 15.26
C ILE A 65 17.97 1.04 15.54
N PRO A 66 18.93 0.83 16.47
CA PRO A 66 19.26 -0.53 16.89
C PRO A 66 18.07 -1.24 17.52
N LYS A 67 17.84 -2.50 17.12
CA LYS A 67 16.72 -3.31 17.65
C LYS A 67 16.70 -3.38 19.18
N LEU A 68 17.89 -3.38 19.80
CA LEU A 68 18.01 -3.37 21.26
C LEU A 68 17.46 -2.09 21.88
N ARG A 69 17.81 -0.93 21.31
CA ARG A 69 17.35 0.38 21.77
C ARG A 69 15.84 0.54 21.58
N LEU A 70 15.31 0.10 20.43
CA LEU A 70 13.87 0.04 20.22
C LEU A 70 13.15 -0.84 21.25
N THR A 71 13.75 -1.97 21.62
CA THR A 71 13.19 -2.86 22.66
C THR A 71 13.19 -2.19 24.04
N GLN A 72 14.25 -1.45 24.41
CA GLN A 72 14.30 -0.66 25.64
C GLN A 72 13.19 0.39 25.68
N ALA A 73 13.10 1.21 24.62
CA ALA A 73 12.09 2.23 24.50
C ALA A 73 10.67 1.65 24.53
N PHE A 74 10.46 0.47 23.93
CA PHE A 74 9.17 -0.21 23.94
C PHE A 74 8.69 -0.55 25.36
N PHE A 75 9.57 -0.99 26.26
CA PHE A 75 9.17 -1.28 27.64
C PHE A 75 8.67 -0.04 28.38
N VAL A 76 9.35 1.09 28.21
CA VAL A 76 8.92 2.38 28.79
C VAL A 76 7.61 2.84 28.14
N ALA A 77 7.52 2.82 26.81
CA ALA A 77 6.32 3.20 26.07
C ALA A 77 5.09 2.39 26.50
N ARG A 78 5.27 1.08 26.71
CA ARG A 78 4.20 0.19 27.19
C ARG A 78 3.73 0.57 28.60
N GLN A 79 4.64 0.97 29.49
CA GLN A 79 4.28 1.43 30.84
C GLN A 79 3.46 2.72 30.77
N VAL A 80 3.82 3.66 29.89
CA VAL A 80 3.05 4.90 29.66
C VAL A 80 1.63 4.58 29.17
N ILE A 81 1.50 3.73 28.15
CA ILE A 81 0.19 3.30 27.64
C ILE A 81 -0.62 2.57 28.73
N GLN A 82 0.00 1.68 29.50
CA GLN A 82 -0.67 0.95 30.57
C GLN A 82 -1.17 1.89 31.66
N LYS A 83 -0.37 2.89 32.06
CA LYS A 83 -0.76 3.90 33.04
C LYS A 83 -1.97 4.69 32.54
N HIS A 84 -1.97 5.12 31.27
CA HIS A 84 -3.11 5.79 30.66
C HIS A 84 -4.38 4.92 30.71
N ILE A 85 -4.29 3.64 30.33
CA ILE A 85 -5.43 2.70 30.36
C ILE A 85 -5.96 2.52 31.79
N THR A 86 -5.08 2.26 32.76
CA THR A 86 -5.47 2.01 34.15
C THR A 86 -6.06 3.27 34.82
N SER A 87 -5.54 4.45 34.48
CA SER A 87 -6.05 5.73 35.00
C SER A 87 -7.41 6.14 34.43
N GLN A 88 -7.94 5.42 33.44
CA GLN A 88 -9.21 5.72 32.74
C GLN A 88 -9.33 7.18 32.27
N LEU A 89 -8.19 7.82 31.94
CA LEU A 89 -8.18 9.21 31.47
C LEU A 89 -8.99 9.33 30.16
N SER A 90 -9.91 10.29 30.14
CA SER A 90 -10.82 10.53 29.02
C SER A 90 -10.09 10.98 27.74
N SER A 91 -8.99 11.72 27.89
CA SER A 91 -8.17 12.23 26.78
C SER A 91 -6.72 11.72 26.88
N PRO A 92 -6.13 11.23 25.77
CA PRO A 92 -4.71 10.89 25.74
C PRO A 92 -3.84 12.14 25.86
N SER A 93 -2.85 12.13 26.76
CA SER A 93 -1.82 13.18 26.84
C SER A 93 -0.87 13.12 25.64
N ASP A 94 -0.12 14.20 25.40
CA ASP A 94 0.89 14.22 24.33
C ASP A 94 1.97 13.14 24.53
N GLU A 95 2.39 12.90 25.78
CA GLU A 95 3.30 11.80 26.12
C GLU A 95 2.69 10.43 25.78
N THR A 96 1.40 10.23 26.06
CA THR A 96 0.70 8.99 25.72
C THR A 96 0.68 8.80 24.21
N VAL A 97 0.37 9.85 23.44
CA VAL A 97 0.37 9.81 21.97
C VAL A 97 1.77 9.54 21.44
N ALA A 98 2.80 10.21 21.96
CA ALA A 98 4.18 10.04 21.54
C ALA A 98 4.68 8.60 21.77
N SER A 99 4.32 7.99 22.91
CA SER A 99 4.63 6.59 23.22
C SER A 99 4.09 5.60 22.18
N THR A 100 2.96 5.92 21.54
CA THR A 100 2.37 5.04 20.51
C THR A 100 3.24 4.91 19.27
N ALA A 101 4.09 5.89 18.95
CA ALA A 101 4.99 5.81 17.80
C ALA A 101 6.02 4.67 17.98
N VAL A 102 6.58 4.55 19.19
CA VAL A 102 7.49 3.45 19.56
C VAL A 102 6.77 2.11 19.50
N VAL A 103 5.56 2.04 20.07
CA VAL A 103 4.77 0.81 20.09
C VAL A 103 4.38 0.35 18.69
N LEU A 104 3.95 1.26 17.81
CA LEU A 104 3.58 0.95 16.43
C LEU A 104 4.80 0.64 15.56
N LEU A 105 5.97 1.24 15.84
CA LEU A 105 7.21 0.84 15.18
C LEU A 105 7.64 -0.58 15.60
N MET A 106 7.46 -0.94 16.87
CA MET A 106 7.77 -2.30 17.35
C MET A 106 6.74 -3.33 16.88
N ASP A 107 5.45 -3.00 16.91
CA ASP A 107 4.35 -3.86 16.52
C ASP A 107 3.24 -3.07 15.78
N PRO A 108 3.19 -3.14 14.43
CA PRO A 108 2.23 -2.37 13.65
C PRO A 108 0.78 -2.83 13.83
N GLU A 109 0.56 -4.02 14.41
CA GLU A 109 -0.78 -4.56 14.70
C GLU A 109 -1.32 -4.18 16.08
N HIS A 110 -0.63 -3.29 16.80
CA HIS A 110 -1.04 -2.90 18.14
C HIS A 110 -2.28 -1.97 18.12
N LEU A 111 -3.46 -2.57 18.06
CA LEU A 111 -4.77 -1.91 17.95
C LEU A 111 -4.99 -0.81 19.00
N THR A 112 -4.60 -1.05 20.25
CA THR A 112 -4.76 -0.07 21.33
C THR A 112 -3.95 1.20 21.06
N ALA A 113 -2.75 1.07 20.50
CA ALA A 113 -1.89 2.22 20.18
C ALA A 113 -2.50 3.01 19.01
N ALA A 114 -2.94 2.32 17.96
CA ALA A 114 -3.65 2.95 16.85
C ALA A 114 -4.92 3.69 17.32
N ASN A 115 -5.72 3.09 18.20
CA ASN A 115 -6.94 3.71 18.73
C ASN A 115 -6.67 4.86 19.72
N ILE A 116 -5.57 4.84 20.47
CA ILE A 116 -5.13 6.00 21.26
C ILE A 116 -4.89 7.20 20.35
N ARG A 117 -4.18 7.02 19.22
CA ARG A 117 -3.93 8.11 18.26
C ARG A 117 -5.23 8.67 17.67
N LYS A 118 -6.16 7.81 17.24
CA LYS A 118 -7.49 8.23 16.77
C LYS A 118 -8.25 9.03 17.82
N ARG A 119 -8.30 8.55 19.06
CA ARG A 119 -8.95 9.24 20.19
C ARG A 119 -8.30 10.58 20.49
N ALA A 120 -6.98 10.66 20.40
CA ALA A 120 -6.27 11.92 20.57
C ALA A 120 -6.70 12.93 19.50
N ILE A 121 -6.73 12.55 18.22
CA ILE A 121 -7.20 13.43 17.13
C ILE A 121 -8.63 13.90 17.39
N LEU A 122 -9.56 13.00 17.72
CA LEU A 122 -10.94 13.36 17.99
C LEU A 122 -11.08 14.31 19.19
N SER A 123 -10.37 14.02 20.29
CA SER A 123 -10.35 14.88 21.47
C SER A 123 -9.83 16.27 21.13
N ARG A 124 -8.72 16.34 20.40
CA ARG A 124 -8.09 17.59 19.96
C ARG A 124 -8.99 18.44 19.06
N LEU A 125 -9.69 17.81 18.11
CA LEU A 125 -10.70 18.47 17.28
C LEU A 125 -11.89 19.00 18.11
N HIS A 126 -12.37 18.21 19.06
CA HIS A 126 -13.44 18.62 19.98
C HIS A 126 -13.06 19.85 20.83
N HIS A 127 -11.78 19.99 21.19
CA HIS A 127 -11.25 21.16 21.91
C HIS A 127 -10.92 22.34 20.97
N GLY A 128 -11.38 22.33 19.72
CA GLY A 128 -11.28 23.46 18.79
C GLY A 128 -9.93 23.61 18.10
N MET A 129 -9.06 22.59 18.16
CA MET A 129 -7.79 22.62 17.41
C MET A 129 -8.02 22.48 15.90
N GLN A 130 -7.19 23.16 15.13
CA GLN A 130 -7.32 23.22 13.67
C GLN A 130 -7.18 21.82 13.04
N PRO A 131 -8.12 21.39 12.17
CA PRO A 131 -8.09 20.05 11.59
C PRO A 131 -6.87 19.77 10.72
N GLU A 132 -6.50 20.69 9.84
CA GLU A 132 -5.51 20.43 8.80
C GLU A 132 -4.12 20.04 9.36
N PRO A 133 -3.52 20.80 10.30
CA PRO A 133 -2.23 20.41 10.87
C PRO A 133 -2.26 19.05 11.57
N LEU A 134 -3.33 18.76 12.30
CA LEU A 134 -3.50 17.50 13.03
C LEU A 134 -3.57 16.30 12.09
N LEU A 135 -4.41 16.41 11.05
CA LEU A 135 -4.60 15.34 10.09
C LEU A 135 -3.35 15.14 9.22
N ARG A 136 -2.68 16.22 8.79
CA ARG A 136 -1.44 16.13 8.02
C ARG A 136 -0.30 15.50 8.83
N HIS A 137 -0.17 15.86 10.10
CA HIS A 137 0.82 15.26 10.98
C HIS A 137 0.57 13.75 11.15
N GLU A 138 -0.67 13.34 11.46
CA GLU A 138 -0.99 11.91 11.58
C GLU A 138 -0.75 11.16 10.26
N LYS A 139 -1.11 11.78 9.14
CA LYS A 139 -0.90 11.22 7.81
C LYS A 139 0.58 10.93 7.56
N GLN A 140 1.45 11.89 7.88
CA GLN A 140 2.91 11.73 7.75
C GLN A 140 3.46 10.61 8.64
N VAL A 141 2.97 10.47 9.88
CA VAL A 141 3.37 9.34 10.76
C VAL A 141 2.99 8.00 10.13
N LEU A 142 1.74 7.87 9.68
CA LEU A 142 1.27 6.64 9.04
C LEU A 142 2.01 6.34 7.74
N ASP A 143 2.25 7.35 6.91
CA ASP A 143 2.93 7.19 5.63
C ASP A 143 4.39 6.81 5.79
N SER A 144 5.07 7.37 6.81
CA SER A 144 6.43 6.95 7.16
C SER A 144 6.48 5.47 7.54
N LEU A 145 5.53 4.99 8.35
CA LEU A 145 5.46 3.57 8.73
C LEU A 145 5.08 2.66 7.54
N LEU A 146 4.14 3.08 6.70
CA LEU A 146 3.65 2.30 5.57
C LEU A 146 4.64 2.21 4.40
N THR A 147 5.58 3.16 4.30
CA THR A 147 6.62 3.20 3.25
C THR A 147 8.00 2.78 3.73
N ALA A 148 8.19 2.61 5.04
CA ALA A 148 9.44 2.13 5.64
C ALA A 148 9.89 0.78 5.04
N ARG A 149 11.20 0.50 5.10
CA ARG A 149 11.79 -0.79 4.67
C ARG A 149 11.54 -1.91 5.69
N LEU A 150 10.35 -1.93 6.28
CA LEU A 150 9.91 -2.85 7.33
C LEU A 150 8.73 -3.67 6.81
N HIS A 151 9.00 -4.89 6.37
CA HIS A 151 8.04 -5.76 5.70
C HIS A 151 6.73 -6.04 6.47
N ARG A 152 6.74 -5.92 7.81
CA ARG A 152 5.54 -6.08 8.64
C ARG A 152 4.63 -4.86 8.56
N HIS A 153 5.21 -3.67 8.44
CA HIS A 153 4.50 -2.39 8.48
C HIS A 153 3.82 -2.09 7.15
N THR A 154 4.52 -2.30 6.04
CA THR A 154 4.03 -2.02 4.68
C THR A 154 2.76 -2.78 4.32
N LYS A 155 2.52 -3.94 4.95
CA LYS A 155 1.33 -4.77 4.77
C LYS A 155 0.38 -4.81 5.97
N SER A 156 0.56 -3.92 6.94
CA SER A 156 -0.20 -3.94 8.20
C SER A 156 -1.68 -3.63 7.98
N PRO A 157 -2.62 -4.56 8.23
CA PRO A 157 -4.05 -4.27 8.16
C PRO A 157 -4.46 -3.15 9.11
N THR A 158 -3.85 -3.09 10.30
CA THR A 158 -4.11 -2.07 11.31
C THR A 158 -3.71 -0.68 10.83
N LEU A 159 -2.51 -0.51 10.28
CA LEU A 159 -2.07 0.79 9.76
C LEU A 159 -2.89 1.23 8.54
N TRP A 160 -3.18 0.32 7.59
CA TRP A 160 -4.03 0.64 6.44
C TRP A 160 -5.49 0.96 6.83
N SER A 161 -6.02 0.30 7.87
CA SER A 161 -7.33 0.62 8.44
C SER A 161 -7.32 2.00 9.11
N HIS A 162 -6.26 2.32 9.87
CA HIS A 162 -6.09 3.65 10.46
C HIS A 162 -5.99 4.72 9.38
N ARG A 163 -5.21 4.49 8.32
CA ARG A 163 -5.12 5.41 7.18
C ARG A 163 -6.48 5.65 6.53
N ARG A 164 -7.30 4.61 6.28
CA ARG A 164 -8.66 4.77 5.73
C ARG A 164 -9.54 5.65 6.61
N TRP A 165 -9.56 5.38 7.92
CA TRP A 165 -10.28 6.23 8.89
C TRP A 165 -9.80 7.69 8.81
N LEU A 166 -8.50 7.92 8.66
CA LEU A 166 -7.93 9.25 8.55
C LEU A 166 -8.35 9.94 7.24
N MET A 167 -8.32 9.24 6.09
CA MET A 167 -8.78 9.78 4.80
C MET A 167 -10.25 10.20 4.84
N GLU A 168 -11.11 9.45 5.56
CA GLU A 168 -12.50 9.88 5.79
C GLU A 168 -12.58 11.18 6.59
N ARG A 169 -11.68 11.39 7.58
CA ARG A 169 -11.63 12.66 8.32
C ARG A 169 -11.24 13.83 7.41
N PHE A 170 -10.24 13.64 6.54
CA PHE A 170 -9.87 14.65 5.53
C PHE A 170 -11.08 15.01 4.66
N LYS A 171 -11.81 14.01 4.16
CA LYS A 171 -13.02 14.22 3.34
C LYS A 171 -14.11 14.99 4.10
N LEU A 172 -14.44 14.54 5.31
CA LEU A 172 -15.53 15.10 6.12
C LEU A 172 -15.25 16.52 6.60
N LEU A 173 -13.98 16.84 6.85
CA LEU A 173 -13.56 18.16 7.32
C LEU A 173 -13.06 19.05 6.17
N HIS A 174 -13.28 18.64 4.92
CA HIS A 174 -12.91 19.37 3.71
C HIS A 174 -11.44 19.83 3.66
N VAL A 175 -10.54 19.02 4.24
CA VAL A 175 -9.10 19.30 4.18
C VAL A 175 -8.54 18.79 2.85
N PRO A 176 -7.89 19.63 2.03
CA PRO A 176 -7.42 19.23 0.70
C PRO A 176 -6.40 18.08 0.74
N LEU A 177 -6.60 17.11 -0.15
CA LEU A 177 -5.73 15.96 -0.38
C LEU A 177 -5.26 15.92 -1.83
N ASP A 178 -3.99 15.54 -2.04
CA ASP A 178 -3.48 15.15 -3.35
C ASP A 178 -3.48 13.62 -3.44
N LEU A 179 -4.58 13.07 -3.93
CA LEU A 179 -4.78 11.61 -4.02
C LEU A 179 -3.84 10.95 -5.04
N ARG A 180 -3.45 11.67 -6.11
CA ARG A 180 -2.54 11.13 -7.12
C ARG A 180 -1.14 11.01 -6.52
N SER A 181 -0.68 12.05 -5.81
CA SER A 181 0.58 12.01 -5.07
C SER A 181 0.56 10.91 -4.00
N ASP A 182 -0.54 10.72 -3.27
CA ASP A 182 -0.67 9.64 -2.29
C ASP A 182 -0.55 8.24 -2.90
N ILE A 183 -1.16 8.01 -4.06
CA ILE A 183 -1.03 6.74 -4.79
C ILE A 183 0.45 6.49 -5.16
N LYS A 184 1.15 7.51 -5.67
CA LYS A 184 2.54 7.38 -6.12
C LYS A 184 3.53 7.26 -4.97
N SER A 185 3.43 8.11 -3.96
CA SER A 185 4.41 8.24 -2.88
C SER A 185 4.20 7.25 -1.74
N VAL A 186 2.99 6.70 -1.58
CA VAL A 186 2.66 5.79 -0.47
C VAL A 186 2.33 4.40 -0.99
N ILE A 187 1.31 4.28 -1.86
CA ILE A 187 0.79 2.97 -2.26
C ILE A 187 1.79 2.23 -3.13
N MET A 188 2.28 2.87 -4.19
CA MET A 188 3.26 2.27 -5.10
C MET A 188 4.57 1.95 -4.38
N VAL A 189 5.02 2.83 -3.48
CA VAL A 189 6.21 2.59 -2.64
C VAL A 189 5.99 1.40 -1.71
N ALA A 190 4.87 1.33 -1.00
CA ALA A 190 4.56 0.18 -0.12
C ALA A 190 4.41 -1.14 -0.90
N ALA A 191 3.95 -1.08 -2.15
CA ALA A 191 3.88 -2.24 -3.05
C ALA A 191 5.26 -2.66 -3.58
N GLU A 192 6.17 -1.72 -3.80
CA GLU A 192 7.56 -2.02 -4.17
C GLU A 192 8.32 -2.65 -2.99
N ARG A 193 8.11 -2.15 -1.77
CA ARG A 193 8.71 -2.71 -0.55
C ARG A 193 8.19 -4.10 -0.19
N HIS A 194 7.00 -4.48 -0.66
CA HIS A 194 6.41 -5.80 -0.44
C HIS A 194 5.76 -6.32 -1.72
N PRO A 195 6.43 -7.19 -2.49
CA PRO A 195 5.87 -7.71 -3.73
C PRO A 195 4.48 -8.30 -3.53
N ARG A 196 3.53 -7.94 -4.40
CA ARG A 196 2.13 -8.36 -4.36
C ARG A 196 1.40 -7.88 -3.10
N ASN A 197 1.69 -6.66 -2.65
CA ASN A 197 1.03 -6.05 -1.49
C ASN A 197 -0.45 -5.79 -1.74
N TYR A 198 -1.28 -6.81 -1.47
CA TYR A 198 -2.73 -6.69 -1.61
C TYR A 198 -3.30 -5.54 -0.77
N TYR A 199 -2.77 -5.27 0.43
CA TYR A 199 -3.31 -4.23 1.31
C TYR A 199 -3.13 -2.82 0.74
N ALA A 200 -1.96 -2.52 0.17
CA ALA A 200 -1.71 -1.23 -0.49
C ALA A 200 -2.65 -1.04 -1.69
N TRP A 201 -2.72 -2.01 -2.59
CA TRP A 201 -3.58 -1.93 -3.77
C TRP A 201 -5.08 -2.00 -3.44
N HIS A 202 -5.46 -2.68 -2.35
CA HIS A 202 -6.82 -2.66 -1.83
C HIS A 202 -7.17 -1.28 -1.25
N HIS A 203 -6.24 -0.61 -0.57
CA HIS A 203 -6.42 0.78 -0.17
C HIS A 203 -6.62 1.70 -1.38
N ALA A 204 -5.88 1.50 -2.46
CA ALA A 204 -6.05 2.25 -3.71
C ALA A 204 -7.47 2.09 -4.31
N ARG A 205 -8.01 0.86 -4.31
CA ARG A 205 -9.41 0.59 -4.74
C ARG A 205 -10.41 1.29 -3.83
N TRP A 206 -10.17 1.23 -2.52
CA TRP A 206 -11.02 1.89 -1.54
C TRP A 206 -11.06 3.41 -1.76
N LEU A 207 -9.91 4.05 -2.05
CA LEU A 207 -9.84 5.49 -2.35
C LEU A 207 -10.75 5.85 -3.53
N VAL A 208 -10.64 5.15 -4.65
CA VAL A 208 -11.47 5.39 -5.85
C VAL A 208 -12.97 5.29 -5.52
N GLY A 209 -13.37 4.28 -4.75
CA GLY A 209 -14.78 4.10 -4.37
C GLY A 209 -15.31 5.12 -3.35
N HIS A 210 -14.50 5.52 -2.37
CA HIS A 210 -14.96 6.31 -1.22
C HIS A 210 -14.65 7.81 -1.31
N MET A 211 -13.65 8.18 -2.11
CA MET A 211 -13.31 9.58 -2.40
C MET A 211 -13.82 9.98 -3.81
N SER A 212 -14.74 9.22 -4.39
CA SER A 212 -15.28 9.30 -5.77
C SER A 212 -15.57 10.71 -6.33
N PRO A 213 -16.14 11.68 -5.59
CA PRO A 213 -16.32 13.04 -6.10
C PRO A 213 -15.01 13.75 -6.50
N ALA A 214 -13.86 13.24 -6.04
CA ALA A 214 -12.53 13.76 -6.38
C ALA A 214 -11.88 13.09 -7.62
N PHE A 215 -12.48 12.03 -8.19
CA PHE A 215 -11.91 11.30 -9.33
C PHE A 215 -12.70 11.59 -10.61
N ASP A 216 -12.32 12.65 -11.32
CA ASP A 216 -12.81 12.87 -12.68
C ASP A 216 -12.11 11.94 -13.70
N THR A 217 -12.61 11.94 -14.94
CA THR A 217 -12.03 11.14 -16.03
C THR A 217 -10.54 11.43 -16.24
N ARG A 218 -10.09 12.69 -16.07
CA ARG A 218 -8.69 13.07 -16.28
C ARG A 218 -7.80 12.43 -15.21
N PHE A 219 -8.19 12.53 -13.95
CA PHE A 219 -7.50 11.91 -12.83
C PHE A 219 -7.37 10.40 -13.00
N LEU A 220 -8.45 9.71 -13.41
CA LEU A 220 -8.44 8.26 -13.62
C LEU A 220 -7.47 7.84 -14.74
N VAL A 221 -7.42 8.61 -15.84
CA VAL A 221 -6.47 8.38 -16.94
C VAL A 221 -5.04 8.61 -16.49
N ASP A 222 -4.81 9.70 -15.76
CA ASP A 222 -3.52 10.07 -15.20
C ASP A 222 -2.95 8.97 -14.28
N VAL A 223 -3.79 8.43 -13.40
CA VAL A 223 -3.43 7.31 -12.51
C VAL A 223 -3.26 6.00 -13.28
N THR A 224 -4.08 5.77 -14.31
CA THR A 224 -3.92 4.60 -15.20
C THR A 224 -2.51 4.57 -15.80
N ASN A 225 -2.04 5.72 -16.30
CA ASN A 225 -0.68 5.84 -16.84
C ASN A 225 0.40 5.65 -15.77
N ASP A 226 0.27 6.28 -14.60
CA ASP A 226 1.24 6.09 -13.50
C ASP A 226 1.33 4.62 -13.07
N VAL A 227 0.19 3.92 -12.97
CA VAL A 227 0.12 2.51 -12.57
C VAL A 227 0.67 1.59 -13.67
N LYS A 228 0.38 1.87 -14.94
CA LYS A 228 0.95 1.14 -16.09
C LYS A 228 2.47 1.19 -16.04
N ASP A 229 3.05 2.38 -15.89
CA ASP A 229 4.51 2.56 -15.81
C ASP A 229 5.12 1.87 -14.58
N TRP A 230 4.39 1.84 -13.47
CA TRP A 230 4.78 1.06 -12.30
C TRP A 230 4.74 -0.45 -12.58
N CYS A 231 3.69 -0.96 -13.23
CA CYS A 231 3.53 -2.38 -13.57
C CYS A 231 4.62 -2.85 -14.55
N PHE A 232 5.05 -2.02 -15.50
CA PHE A 232 6.17 -2.36 -16.39
C PHE A 232 7.49 -2.56 -15.64
N ARG A 233 7.74 -1.78 -14.57
CA ARG A 233 8.90 -1.97 -13.69
C ARG A 233 8.74 -3.16 -12.73
N HIS A 234 7.51 -3.57 -12.47
CA HIS A 234 7.15 -4.64 -11.52
C HIS A 234 6.30 -5.72 -12.18
N HIS A 235 6.71 -6.18 -13.37
CA HIS A 235 5.88 -6.97 -14.28
C HIS A 235 5.35 -8.30 -13.71
N LYS A 236 5.88 -8.78 -12.58
CA LYS A 236 5.43 -9.99 -11.84
C LYS A 236 4.46 -9.71 -10.69
N ASP A 237 4.00 -8.47 -10.53
CA ASP A 237 3.10 -8.07 -9.44
C ASP A 237 1.62 -8.14 -9.85
N ILE A 238 0.95 -9.23 -9.46
CA ILE A 238 -0.48 -9.42 -9.74
C ILE A 238 -1.37 -8.35 -9.09
N SER A 239 -0.98 -7.78 -7.95
CA SER A 239 -1.82 -6.80 -7.26
C SER A 239 -1.83 -5.46 -7.99
N GLY A 240 -0.69 -5.05 -8.55
CA GLY A 240 -0.59 -3.89 -9.44
C GLY A 240 -1.38 -4.08 -10.73
N TRP A 241 -1.18 -5.20 -11.43
CA TRP A 241 -1.91 -5.51 -12.67
C TRP A 241 -3.42 -5.56 -12.49
N THR A 242 -3.90 -6.18 -11.41
CA THR A 242 -5.35 -6.22 -11.10
C THR A 242 -5.89 -4.86 -10.65
N TYR A 243 -5.05 -3.95 -10.16
CA TYR A 243 -5.47 -2.57 -9.90
C TYR A 243 -5.53 -1.75 -11.20
N LEU A 244 -4.57 -1.94 -12.11
CA LEU A 244 -4.59 -1.33 -13.44
C LEU A 244 -5.89 -1.68 -14.20
N ASP A 245 -6.26 -2.96 -14.16
CA ASP A 245 -7.52 -3.42 -14.75
C ASP A 245 -8.75 -2.74 -14.14
N PHE A 246 -8.77 -2.59 -12.81
CA PHE A 246 -9.85 -1.94 -12.05
C PHE A 246 -9.96 -0.44 -12.34
N ILE A 247 -8.84 0.29 -12.35
CA ILE A 247 -8.86 1.75 -12.55
C ILE A 247 -9.32 2.10 -13.96
N MET A 248 -8.90 1.32 -14.98
CA MET A 248 -9.41 1.46 -16.35
C MET A 248 -10.92 1.19 -16.43
N SER A 249 -11.42 0.16 -15.73
CA SER A 249 -12.87 -0.11 -15.68
C SER A 249 -13.67 1.01 -15.01
N SER A 250 -13.04 1.78 -14.13
CA SER A 250 -13.68 2.85 -13.36
C SER A 250 -13.94 4.13 -14.18
N ILE A 251 -13.29 4.28 -15.35
CA ILE A 251 -13.51 5.40 -16.28
C ILE A 251 -14.95 5.37 -16.80
N GLN A 252 -15.77 6.39 -16.52
CA GLN A 252 -17.18 6.39 -16.93
C GLN A 252 -17.37 6.72 -18.42
N ASP A 253 -16.54 7.62 -18.96
CA ASP A 253 -16.52 7.95 -20.38
C ASP A 253 -16.11 6.72 -21.20
N GLN A 254 -17.06 6.17 -21.96
CA GLN A 254 -16.88 4.93 -22.69
C GLN A 254 -15.87 5.06 -23.84
N GLU A 255 -15.86 6.19 -24.55
CA GLU A 255 -14.88 6.40 -25.62
C GLU A 255 -13.47 6.53 -25.04
N ARG A 256 -13.33 7.30 -23.96
CA ARG A 256 -12.04 7.44 -23.28
C ARG A 256 -11.57 6.10 -22.74
N LYS A 257 -12.44 5.33 -22.09
CA LYS A 257 -12.15 3.97 -21.61
C LYS A 257 -11.62 3.08 -22.73
N VAL A 258 -12.29 3.03 -23.88
CA VAL A 258 -11.85 2.22 -25.03
C VAL A 258 -10.48 2.66 -25.50
N ARG A 259 -10.24 3.98 -25.67
CA ARG A 259 -8.94 4.52 -26.08
C ARG A 259 -7.82 4.14 -25.11
N GLU A 260 -8.03 4.31 -23.80
CA GLU A 260 -7.01 3.95 -22.80
C GLU A 260 -6.74 2.44 -22.75
N CYS A 261 -7.79 1.60 -22.78
CA CYS A 261 -7.62 0.14 -22.82
C CYS A 261 -6.83 -0.31 -24.06
N SER A 262 -7.10 0.29 -25.22
CA SER A 262 -6.42 0.00 -26.48
C SER A 262 -4.93 0.38 -26.42
N ALA A 263 -4.64 1.58 -25.90
CA ALA A 263 -3.27 2.07 -25.74
C ALA A 263 -2.46 1.21 -24.75
N VAL A 264 -3.03 0.94 -23.57
CA VAL A 264 -2.40 0.10 -22.54
C VAL A 264 -2.14 -1.31 -23.08
N LEU A 265 -3.09 -1.90 -23.82
CA LEU A 265 -2.89 -3.22 -24.43
C LEU A 265 -1.71 -3.20 -25.41
N ALA A 266 -1.71 -2.26 -26.36
CA ALA A 266 -0.66 -2.18 -27.38
C ALA A 266 0.74 -2.02 -26.74
N GLU A 267 0.88 -1.10 -25.79
CA GLU A 267 2.13 -0.90 -25.07
C GLU A 267 2.55 -2.13 -24.27
N THR A 268 1.59 -2.78 -23.59
CA THR A 268 1.86 -3.99 -22.79
C THR A 268 2.30 -5.16 -23.66
N LEU A 269 1.68 -5.36 -24.84
CA LEU A 269 2.10 -6.38 -25.80
C LEU A 269 3.52 -6.10 -26.32
N ASN A 270 3.83 -4.85 -26.66
CA ASN A 270 5.16 -4.45 -27.11
C ASN A 270 6.24 -4.72 -26.05
N MET A 271 5.96 -4.40 -24.78
CA MET A 271 6.85 -4.72 -23.67
C MET A 271 7.01 -6.22 -23.46
N ALA A 272 5.89 -6.97 -23.50
CA ALA A 272 5.90 -8.41 -23.35
C ALA A 272 6.71 -9.11 -24.45
N GLU A 273 6.62 -8.62 -25.68
CA GLU A 273 7.42 -9.10 -26.80
C GLU A 273 8.90 -8.77 -26.61
N SER A 274 9.21 -7.49 -26.38
CA SER A 274 10.59 -6.99 -26.29
C SER A 274 11.39 -7.69 -25.20
N PHE A 275 10.77 -7.90 -24.03
CA PHE A 275 11.41 -8.53 -22.88
C PHE A 275 11.06 -10.02 -22.71
N ARG A 276 10.34 -10.60 -23.68
CA ARG A 276 9.89 -12.00 -23.65
C ARG A 276 9.19 -12.37 -22.35
N TRP A 277 8.30 -11.51 -21.86
CA TRP A 277 7.61 -11.72 -20.59
C TRP A 277 6.53 -12.80 -20.70
N THR A 278 6.74 -13.90 -20.01
CA THR A 278 5.79 -15.04 -19.93
C THR A 278 5.19 -15.24 -18.54
N ASN A 279 5.44 -14.31 -17.62
CA ASN A 279 5.02 -14.43 -16.23
C ASN A 279 3.49 -14.39 -16.07
N GLU A 280 2.98 -15.15 -15.10
CA GLU A 280 1.54 -15.35 -14.91
C GLU A 280 0.76 -14.05 -14.69
N SER A 281 1.30 -13.13 -13.88
CA SER A 281 0.59 -11.91 -13.48
C SER A 281 0.22 -11.03 -14.68
N LEU A 282 1.16 -10.86 -15.61
CA LEU A 282 0.95 -10.15 -16.86
C LEU A 282 -0.10 -10.82 -17.75
N TRP A 283 -0.03 -12.13 -17.94
CA TRP A 283 -0.91 -12.84 -18.86
C TRP A 283 -2.32 -13.01 -18.31
N VAL A 284 -2.48 -13.05 -16.98
CA VAL A 284 -3.79 -12.90 -16.32
C VAL A 284 -4.41 -11.54 -16.63
N PHE A 285 -3.61 -10.46 -16.60
CA PHE A 285 -4.08 -9.14 -17.01
C PHE A 285 -4.46 -9.09 -18.49
N LEU A 286 -3.55 -9.50 -19.39
CA LEU A 286 -3.78 -9.47 -20.83
C LEU A 286 -5.02 -10.28 -21.24
N ARG A 287 -5.16 -11.52 -20.76
CA ARG A 287 -6.33 -12.37 -21.09
C ARG A 287 -7.64 -11.74 -20.61
N THR A 288 -7.62 -11.11 -19.43
CA THR A 288 -8.79 -10.44 -18.85
C THR A 288 -9.15 -9.19 -19.63
N LEU A 289 -8.16 -8.40 -20.02
CA LEU A 289 -8.35 -7.17 -20.78
C LEU A 289 -8.97 -7.47 -22.16
N VAL A 290 -8.39 -8.40 -22.94
CA VAL A 290 -8.87 -8.73 -24.29
C VAL A 290 -10.17 -9.52 -24.34
N ALA A 291 -10.56 -10.18 -23.23
CA ALA A 291 -11.85 -10.84 -23.12
C ALA A 291 -13.02 -9.84 -23.01
N ARG A 292 -12.75 -8.57 -22.70
CA ARG A 292 -13.79 -7.53 -22.61
C ARG A 292 -14.24 -7.10 -23.99
N ASN A 293 -15.54 -6.89 -24.16
CA ASN A 293 -16.16 -6.42 -25.41
C ASN A 293 -15.75 -5.00 -25.83
N THR A 294 -14.92 -4.32 -25.05
CA THR A 294 -14.41 -2.98 -25.37
C THR A 294 -13.31 -2.98 -26.44
N LEU A 295 -12.74 -4.15 -26.77
CA LEU A 295 -11.61 -4.27 -27.69
C LEU A 295 -11.99 -4.94 -29.02
N SER A 296 -11.38 -4.43 -30.10
CA SER A 296 -11.60 -4.83 -31.48
C SER A 296 -11.10 -6.24 -31.80
N ARG A 297 -11.54 -6.81 -32.93
CA ARG A 297 -11.05 -8.12 -33.40
C ARG A 297 -9.54 -8.10 -33.70
N GLY A 298 -9.02 -6.99 -34.21
CA GLY A 298 -7.59 -6.82 -34.53
C GLY A 298 -6.69 -6.82 -33.29
N GLU A 299 -7.14 -6.22 -32.19
CA GLU A 299 -6.40 -6.21 -30.93
C GLU A 299 -6.30 -7.60 -30.31
N PHE A 300 -7.39 -8.37 -30.33
CA PHE A 300 -7.36 -9.77 -29.91
C PHE A 300 -6.45 -10.62 -30.81
N ALA A 301 -6.47 -10.40 -32.12
CA ALA A 301 -5.58 -11.10 -33.04
C ALA A 301 -4.10 -10.81 -32.72
N SER A 302 -3.78 -9.57 -32.35
CA SER A 302 -2.43 -9.17 -31.93
C SER A 302 -2.00 -9.87 -30.64
N PHE A 303 -2.89 -9.93 -29.64
CA PHE A 303 -2.68 -10.71 -28.42
C PHE A 303 -2.45 -12.20 -28.72
N ALA A 304 -3.31 -12.80 -29.54
CA ALA A 304 -3.23 -14.23 -29.87
C ALA A 304 -1.95 -14.57 -30.66
N LEU A 305 -1.52 -13.68 -31.56
CA LEU A 305 -0.28 -13.83 -32.31
C LEU A 305 0.93 -13.84 -31.38
N LEU A 306 1.02 -12.87 -30.47
CA LEU A 306 2.14 -12.80 -29.52
C LEU A 306 2.13 -13.99 -28.55
N ASN A 307 0.95 -14.39 -28.06
CA ASN A 307 0.79 -15.56 -27.19
C ASN A 307 1.36 -16.82 -27.86
N LYS A 308 0.94 -17.11 -29.09
CA LYS A 308 1.43 -18.28 -29.86
C LYS A 308 2.94 -18.25 -30.06
N ARG A 309 3.50 -17.08 -30.38
CA ARG A 309 4.95 -16.88 -30.57
C ARG A 309 5.73 -17.16 -29.27
N LEU A 310 5.27 -16.62 -28.15
CA LEU A 310 5.95 -16.85 -26.87
C LEU A 310 5.75 -18.28 -26.35
N SER A 311 4.60 -18.91 -26.65
CA SER A 311 4.36 -20.32 -26.36
C SER A 311 5.29 -21.23 -27.17
N SER A 312 5.50 -20.96 -28.46
CA SER A 312 6.46 -21.73 -29.27
C SER A 312 7.91 -21.58 -28.79
N ASP A 313 8.29 -20.37 -28.36
CA ASP A 313 9.64 -20.04 -27.89
C ASP A 313 9.91 -20.54 -26.46
N ALA A 314 8.87 -20.89 -25.70
CA ALA A 314 9.01 -21.33 -24.31
C ALA A 314 9.79 -22.65 -24.21
N LYS A 315 10.72 -22.71 -23.26
CA LYS A 315 11.58 -23.89 -23.05
C LYS A 315 10.94 -24.93 -22.14
N ASP A 316 10.06 -24.51 -21.24
CA ASP A 316 9.39 -25.38 -20.28
C ASP A 316 7.92 -25.59 -20.62
N GLN A 317 7.41 -26.80 -20.33
CA GLN A 317 6.04 -27.20 -20.65
C GLN A 317 5.00 -26.42 -19.83
N ASN A 318 5.36 -25.95 -18.63
CA ASN A 318 4.45 -25.23 -17.75
C ASN A 318 4.09 -23.85 -18.32
N THR A 319 5.10 -23.11 -18.81
CA THR A 319 4.90 -21.83 -19.48
C THR A 319 4.03 -21.98 -20.74
N LYS A 320 4.25 -23.02 -21.55
CA LYS A 320 3.41 -23.33 -22.73
C LYS A 320 1.96 -23.56 -22.34
N ALA A 321 1.73 -24.50 -21.43
CA ALA A 321 0.39 -24.85 -20.97
C ALA A 321 -0.35 -23.64 -20.41
N PHE A 322 0.35 -22.79 -19.65
CA PHE A 322 -0.22 -21.57 -19.09
C PHE A 322 -0.59 -20.53 -20.17
N LEU A 323 0.29 -20.27 -21.14
CA LEU A 323 0.00 -19.32 -22.23
C LEU A 323 -1.16 -19.81 -23.10
N ASP A 324 -1.18 -21.10 -23.42
CA ASP A 324 -2.27 -21.71 -24.19
C ASP A 324 -3.60 -21.64 -23.43
N ALA A 325 -3.59 -21.91 -22.12
CA ALA A 325 -4.76 -21.76 -21.25
C ALA A 325 -5.25 -20.30 -21.18
N ALA A 326 -4.34 -19.33 -21.15
CA ALA A 326 -4.70 -17.91 -21.16
C ALA A 326 -5.41 -17.50 -22.46
N LEU A 327 -4.96 -18.01 -23.61
CA LEU A 327 -5.59 -17.77 -24.90
C LEU A 327 -6.97 -18.43 -24.99
N GLN A 328 -7.08 -19.70 -24.60
CA GLN A 328 -8.35 -20.43 -24.57
C GLN A 328 -9.38 -19.73 -23.67
N TRP A 329 -8.95 -19.32 -22.48
CA TRP A 329 -9.81 -18.59 -21.54
C TRP A 329 -10.33 -17.29 -22.16
N ALA A 330 -9.46 -16.51 -22.82
CA ALA A 330 -9.83 -15.24 -23.43
C ALA A 330 -10.85 -15.42 -24.57
N ASP A 331 -10.67 -16.44 -25.41
CA ASP A 331 -11.58 -16.74 -26.52
C ASP A 331 -12.98 -17.13 -26.01
N GLN A 332 -13.05 -18.04 -25.02
CA GLN A 332 -14.31 -18.47 -24.40
C GLN A 332 -15.09 -17.29 -23.79
N HIS A 333 -14.41 -16.42 -23.05
CA HIS A 333 -15.08 -15.32 -22.33
C HIS A 333 -15.51 -14.19 -23.26
N ARG A 334 -14.84 -14.03 -24.40
CA ARG A 334 -15.23 -13.07 -25.44
C ARG A 334 -16.50 -13.51 -26.17
N GLN A 335 -16.62 -14.79 -26.50
CA GLN A 335 -17.80 -15.34 -27.18
C GLN A 335 -19.07 -15.20 -26.31
N ASN A 336 -18.97 -15.54 -25.02
CA ASN A 336 -20.07 -15.38 -24.06
C ASN A 336 -20.47 -13.90 -23.83
N GLY A 337 -19.51 -12.97 -23.96
CA GLY A 337 -19.76 -11.54 -23.87
C GLY A 337 -20.63 -11.02 -25.03
N VAL A 338 -20.43 -11.54 -26.25
CA VAL A 338 -21.20 -11.15 -27.44
C VAL A 338 -22.64 -11.70 -27.36
N GLU A 339 -22.83 -12.94 -26.87
CA GLU A 339 -24.16 -13.53 -26.68
C GLU A 339 -24.98 -12.80 -25.61
N ARG A 340 -24.36 -12.36 -24.49
CA ARG A 340 -25.05 -11.57 -23.45
C ARG A 340 -25.43 -10.16 -23.90
N SER A 341 -24.67 -9.53 -24.81
CA SER A 341 -25.08 -8.26 -25.41
C SER A 341 -26.23 -8.37 -26.41
N GLY A 342 -26.55 -9.59 -26.87
CA GLY A 342 -27.73 -9.88 -27.69
C GLY A 342 -29.03 -10.05 -26.91
N VAL A 343 -28.98 -10.02 -25.57
CA VAL A 343 -30.14 -10.13 -24.67
C VAL A 343 -30.09 -9.00 -23.65
N LEU A 344 -30.34 -7.77 -24.10
CA LEU A 344 -30.68 -6.67 -23.20
C LEU A 344 -32.20 -6.67 -22.98
N THR A 345 -32.64 -7.33 -21.92
CA THR A 345 -33.90 -7.00 -21.24
C THR A 345 -33.58 -6.38 -19.89
N ASP A 346 -34.28 -5.28 -19.60
CA ASP A 346 -34.24 -4.49 -18.37
C ASP A 346 -33.97 -5.31 -17.11
N THR A 347 -32.85 -5.06 -16.45
CA THR A 347 -32.74 -4.93 -14.98
C THR A 347 -31.29 -4.60 -14.62
N GLY A 348 -31.08 -3.35 -14.21
CA GLY A 348 -29.78 -2.81 -13.85
C GLY A 348 -29.22 -3.39 -12.55
N THR A 349 -28.62 -4.58 -12.63
CA THR A 349 -27.84 -5.15 -11.52
C THR A 349 -26.50 -5.70 -12.02
N LEU A 350 -25.42 -5.00 -11.65
CA LEU A 350 -24.04 -5.46 -11.84
C LEU A 350 -23.74 -6.60 -10.87
N HIS A 351 -23.61 -7.83 -11.38
CA HIS A 351 -23.09 -8.94 -10.58
C HIS A 351 -21.55 -8.91 -10.53
N PRO A 352 -20.93 -9.08 -9.36
CA PRO A 352 -19.48 -9.14 -9.23
C PRO A 352 -18.94 -10.44 -9.83
N ILE A 353 -17.91 -10.31 -10.67
CA ILE A 353 -17.12 -11.44 -11.16
C ILE A 353 -16.39 -12.06 -9.96
N SER A 354 -16.80 -13.27 -9.60
CA SER A 354 -16.19 -14.09 -8.55
C SER A 354 -14.77 -14.47 -8.97
N TYR A 355 -13.77 -13.90 -8.29
CA TYR A 355 -12.40 -14.42 -8.31
C TYR A 355 -12.33 -15.58 -7.32
N ARG A 356 -12.34 -16.82 -7.81
CA ARG A 356 -11.83 -17.96 -7.03
C ARG A 356 -10.34 -18.10 -7.33
N TYR A 357 -9.55 -17.97 -6.26
CA TYR A 357 -8.11 -18.24 -6.23
C TYR A 357 -7.81 -19.71 -6.46
#